data_AF-A0A6F8T7T5-F1
#
_entry.id   AF-A0A6F8T7T5-F1
#
_cell.length_a   1.000
_cell.length_b   1.000
_cell.length_c   1.000
_cell.angle_alpha   90.00
_cell.angle_beta   90.00
_cell.angle_gamma   90.00
#
_symmetry.space_group_name_H-M   'P 1'
#
loop_
_entity.id
_entity.type
_entity.pdbx_description
1 polymer ?
#
loop_
_entity_poly.entity_id
_entity_poly.type
_entity_poly.pdbx_seq_one_letter_code
_entity_poly.pdbx_strand_id
1 'polypeptide(L)'
;MHNNASELGTRFQARIRDINLQTVSQNGTKSKDTFATIVQTARKLKVNVYQYIYDRVTKKFEMPSLAELILLKVRQVPCTT
;
A
#
# COMPACT_ATOMS: atom_id res chain seq x y z
N MET A 1 -16.92 -3.12 -18.94
CA MET A 1 -16.25 -1.90 -18.40
C MET A 1 -14.95 -2.35 -17.77
N HIS A 2 -13.81 -2.12 -18.44
CA HIS A 2 -12.50 -2.53 -17.94
C HIS A 2 -11.98 -1.44 -17.00
N ASN A 3 -11.98 -1.69 -15.69
CA ASN A 3 -11.48 -0.71 -14.73
C ASN A 3 -9.95 -0.81 -14.70
N ASN A 4 -9.28 0.32 -14.89
CA ASN A 4 -7.81 0.39 -14.79
C ASN A 4 -7.39 0.19 -13.33
N ALA A 5 -6.28 -0.50 -13.08
CA ALA A 5 -5.70 -0.66 -11.74
C ALA A 5 -5.42 0.70 -11.05
N SER A 6 -5.11 1.74 -11.83
CA SER A 6 -4.96 3.11 -11.34
C SER A 6 -6.29 3.69 -10.80
N GLU A 7 -7.39 3.48 -11.54
CA GLU A 7 -8.72 3.94 -11.18
C GLU A 7 -9.23 3.29 -9.89
N LEU A 8 -8.95 2.00 -9.68
CA LEU A 8 -9.30 1.27 -8.45
C LEU A 8 -8.62 1.88 -7.21
N GLY A 9 -7.36 2.31 -7.35
CA GLY A 9 -6.63 3.01 -6.28
C GLY A 9 -7.28 4.34 -5.92
N THR A 10 -7.67 5.13 -6.93
CA THR A 10 -8.35 6.42 -6.77
C THR A 10 -9.73 6.25 -6.12
N ARG A 11 -10.53 5.26 -6.55
CA ARG A 11 -11.84 4.95 -5.96
C ARG A 11 -11.73 4.54 -4.49
N PHE A 12 -10.70 3.77 -4.14
CA PHE A 12 -10.44 3.42 -2.75
C PHE A 12 -10.17 4.65 -1.89
N GLN A 13 -9.35 5.59 -2.37
CA GLN A 13 -9.10 6.84 -1.64
C GLN A 13 -10.34 7.72 -1.51
N ALA A 14 -11.15 7.82 -2.57
CA ALA A 14 -12.43 8.53 -2.52
C ALA A 14 -13.35 7.95 -1.43
N ARG A 15 -13.55 6.62 -1.42
CA ARG A 15 -14.36 5.94 -0.40
C ARG A 15 -13.82 6.14 1.02
N ILE A 16 -12.50 6.09 1.19
CA ILE A 16 -11.84 6.31 2.48
C ILE A 16 -11.95 7.77 2.93
N ARG A 17 -12.07 8.74 2.01
CA ARG A 17 -12.41 10.13 2.33
C ARG A 17 -13.85 10.23 2.81
N ASP A 18 -14.79 9.64 2.08
CA ASP A 18 -16.21 9.67 2.43
C ASP A 18 -16.47 9.06 3.82
N ILE A 19 -15.83 7.92 4.14
CA ILE A 19 -15.99 7.25 5.44
C ILE A 19 -15.48 8.12 6.60
N ASN A 20 -14.35 8.80 6.41
CA ASN A 20 -13.67 9.50 7.50
C ASN A 20 -14.08 10.97 7.61
N LEU A 21 -15.02 11.45 6.78
CA LEU A 21 -15.47 12.83 6.59
C LEU A 21 -14.31 13.82 6.34
N GLN A 22 -13.44 14.06 7.32
CA GLN A 22 -12.23 14.89 7.26
C GLN A 22 -11.20 14.47 8.32
N THR A 23 -9.92 14.71 8.06
CA THR A 23 -8.87 14.62 9.08
C THR A 23 -8.72 15.97 9.77
N VAL A 24 -8.78 15.99 11.11
CA VAL A 24 -8.77 17.23 11.91
C VAL A 24 -7.37 17.87 12.00
N SER A 25 -6.30 17.07 11.84
CA SER A 25 -4.91 17.54 11.93
C SER A 25 -4.09 17.10 10.73
N GLN A 26 -3.04 17.87 10.42
CA GLN A 26 -2.10 17.54 9.35
C GLN A 26 -1.38 16.20 9.60
N ASN A 27 -1.08 15.89 10.86
CA ASN A 27 -0.51 14.58 11.23
C ASN A 27 -1.52 13.45 10.98
N GLY A 28 -2.81 13.67 11.24
CA GLY A 28 -3.87 12.72 10.90
C GLY A 28 -3.94 12.44 9.40
N THR A 29 -3.86 13.50 8.57
CA THR A 29 -3.79 13.37 7.11
C THR A 29 -2.58 12.55 6.68
N LYS A 30 -1.38 12.90 7.16
CA LYS A 30 -0.14 12.20 6.83
C LYS A 30 -0.20 10.73 7.21
N SER A 31 -0.66 10.40 8.42
CA SER A 31 -0.80 9.03 8.88
C SER A 31 -1.75 8.25 7.98
N LYS A 32 -2.94 8.81 7.69
CA LYS A 32 -3.93 8.19 6.80
C LYS A 32 -3.35 7.89 5.42
N ASP A 33 -2.69 8.86 4.79
CA ASP A 33 -2.11 8.71 3.45
C ASP A 33 -0.97 7.69 3.43
N THR A 34 -0.16 7.68 4.49
CA THR A 34 0.95 6.72 4.65
C THR A 34 0.42 5.29 4.77
N PHE A 35 -0.55 5.05 5.66
CA PHE A 35 -1.16 3.73 5.83
C PHE A 35 -1.91 3.27 4.59
N ALA A 36 -2.64 4.17 3.92
CA ALA A 36 -3.25 3.90 2.63
C ALA A 36 -2.23 3.38 1.59
N THR A 37 -1.09 4.06 1.49
CA THR A 37 -0.01 3.69 0.55
C THR A 37 0.57 2.33 0.89
N ILE A 38 0.87 2.06 2.17
CA ILE A 38 1.40 0.77 2.64
C ILE A 38 0.43 -0.36 2.32
N VAL A 39 -0.86 -0.21 2.68
CA VAL A 39 -1.89 -1.22 2.47
C VAL A 39 -2.04 -1.54 0.97
N GLN A 40 -2.15 -0.51 0.12
CA GLN A 40 -2.30 -0.74 -1.32
C GLN A 40 -1.07 -1.41 -1.93
N THR A 41 0.14 -1.00 -1.52
CA THR A 41 1.39 -1.56 -2.03
C THR A 41 1.55 -3.03 -1.62
N ALA A 42 1.33 -3.34 -0.35
CA ALA A 42 1.34 -4.71 0.15
C ALA A 42 0.31 -5.60 -0.58
N ARG A 43 -0.91 -5.08 -0.84
CA ARG A 43 -1.92 -5.81 -1.63
C ARG A 43 -1.46 -6.07 -3.07
N LYS A 44 -0.83 -5.11 -3.75
CA LYS A 44 -0.26 -5.29 -5.11
C LYS A 44 0.87 -6.33 -5.15
N LEU A 45 1.62 -6.45 -4.05
CA LEU A 45 2.69 -7.42 -3.87
C LEU A 45 2.20 -8.77 -3.31
N LYS A 46 0.90 -8.90 -3.00
CA LYS A 46 0.31 -10.08 -2.32
C LYS A 46 0.95 -10.38 -0.95
N VAL A 47 1.41 -9.35 -0.24
CA VAL A 47 1.94 -9.44 1.12
C VAL A 47 0.82 -9.29 2.13
N ASN A 48 0.85 -10.08 3.20
CA ASN A 48 -0.08 -9.91 4.33
C ASN A 48 0.22 -8.60 5.06
N VAL A 49 -0.70 -7.64 4.96
CA VAL A 49 -0.58 -6.30 5.53
C VAL A 49 -0.44 -6.34 7.05
N TYR A 50 -1.20 -7.19 7.73
CA TYR A 50 -1.19 -7.25 9.19
C TYR A 50 0.17 -7.73 9.71
N GLN A 51 0.69 -8.82 9.13
CA GLN A 51 2.02 -9.33 9.48
C GLN A 51 3.11 -8.30 9.18
N TYR A 52 3.01 -7.60 8.04
CA TYR A 52 3.97 -6.56 7.68
C TYR A 52 3.96 -5.40 8.69
N ILE A 53 2.79 -4.89 9.07
CA ILE A 53 2.70 -3.82 10.08
C ILE A 53 3.21 -4.31 11.43
N TYR A 54 2.84 -5.52 11.85
CA TYR A 54 3.28 -6.11 13.10
C TYR A 54 4.82 -6.22 13.15
N ASP A 55 5.46 -6.70 12.09
CA ASP A 55 6.92 -6.77 11.95
C ASP A 55 7.59 -5.39 12.12
N ARG A 56 7.03 -4.35 11.49
CA ARG A 56 7.56 -2.98 11.58
C ARG A 56 7.35 -2.34 12.96
N VAL A 57 6.18 -2.55 13.58
CA VAL A 57 5.86 -2.01 14.91
C VAL A 57 6.68 -2.70 16.00
N THR A 58 6.89 -4.01 15.89
CA THR A 58 7.75 -4.78 16.81
C THR A 58 9.25 -4.60 16.55
N LYS A 59 9.62 -3.88 15.48
CA LYS A 59 11.02 -3.62 15.06
C LYS A 59 11.83 -4.90 14.80
N LYS A 60 11.16 -6.00 14.48
CA LYS A 60 11.83 -7.26 14.12
C LYS A 60 12.51 -7.15 12.76
N PHE A 61 11.86 -6.48 11.81
CA PHE A 61 12.35 -6.27 10.45
C PHE A 61 12.76 -7.58 9.74
N GLU A 62 12.10 -8.69 10.06
CA GLU A 62 12.33 -10.01 9.47
C GLU A 62 11.79 -10.06 8.04
N MET A 63 10.75 -9.27 7.75
CA MET A 63 10.18 -9.18 6.41
C MET A 63 10.97 -8.17 5.55
N PRO A 64 11.24 -8.48 4.26
CA PRO A 64 11.83 -7.53 3.34
C PRO A 64 10.94 -6.29 3.19
N SER A 65 11.55 -5.14 2.91
CA SER A 65 10.81 -3.91 2.70
C SER A 65 9.94 -4.00 1.46
N LEU A 66 8.82 -3.26 1.43
CA LEU A 66 7.99 -3.19 0.22
C LEU A 66 8.78 -2.66 -0.99
N ALA A 67 9.78 -1.81 -0.78
CA ALA A 67 10.66 -1.31 -1.84
C ALA A 67 11.51 -2.42 -2.47
N GLU A 68 12.14 -3.26 -1.65
CA GLU A 68 12.91 -4.41 -2.15
C GLU A 68 12.02 -5.40 -2.89
N LEU A 69 10.81 -5.66 -2.37
CA LEU A 69 9.85 -6.53 -3.03
C LEU A 69 9.40 -6.00 -4.40
N ILE A 70 9.25 -4.68 -4.55
CA ILE A 70 8.99 -4.06 -5.86
C ILE A 70 10.16 -4.35 -6.81
N LEU A 71 11.40 -4.13 -6.37
CA LEU A 71 12.59 -4.35 -7.19
C LEU A 71 12.75 -5.82 -7.61
N LEU A 72 12.50 -6.74 -6.69
CA LEU A 72 12.53 -8.19 -6.96
C LEU A 72 11.46 -8.57 -7.99
N LYS A 73 10.26 -8.02 -7.86
CA LYS A 73 9.17 -8.29 -8.81
C LYS A 73 9.49 -7.77 -10.21
N VAL A 74 10.11 -6.60 -10.33
CA VAL A 74 10.55 -6.06 -11.62
C VAL A 74 11.59 -6.97 -12.28
N ARG A 75 12.56 -7.49 -11.50
CA ARG A 75 13.60 -8.39 -12.01
C ARG A 75 13.06 -9.75 -12.47
N GLN A 76 11.92 -10.19 -11.95
CA GLN A 76 11.31 -11.48 -12.28
C GLN A 76 10.41 -11.46 -13.52
N VAL A 77 10.01 -10.29 -14.02
CA VAL A 77 9.28 -10.20 -15.28
C VAL A 77 10.29 -10.40 -16.42
N PRO A 78 10.26 -11.53 -17.16
CA PRO A 78 11.07 -11.65 -18.35
C PRO A 78 10.56 -10.62 -19.35
N CYS A 79 11.47 -9.92 -20.03
CA CYS A 79 11.13 -9.07 -21.16
C CYS A 79 10.52 -9.96 -22.25
N THR A 80 9.20 -10.10 -22.28
CA THR A 80 8.52 -10.74 -23.41
C THR A 80 8.58 -9.75 -24.57
N THR A 81 9.47 -10.04 -25.52
CA THR A 81 9.57 -9.36 -26.83
C THR A 81 8.37 -9.68 -27.69
#